data_AF-M7YNU7-F1
#
_entry.id   AF-M7YNU7-F1
#
_cell.length_a   1.000
_cell.length_b   1.000
_cell.length_c   1.000
_cell.angle_alpha   90.00
_cell.angle_beta   90.00
_cell.angle_gamma   90.00
#
_symmetry.space_group_name_H-M   'P 1'
#
loop_
_entity.id
_entity.type
_entity.pdbx_description
1 polymer ?
#
loop_
_entity_poly.entity_id
_entity_poly.type
_entity_poly.pdbx_seq_one_letter_code
_entity_poly.pdbx_strand_id
1 'polypeptide(L)'
;MAASPWRPGRLFWFKDAAVTRGSVPRGIIPVSSCLTVKGAEDVLNRQFAFELSTPAETMYFIADAEKEKEEWINSIGRSIVQHSRSVTDAEVVDYDSRPQPPPQPQPKKSEASEPSE
;
A
#
# COMPACT_ATOMS: atom_id res chain seq x y z
N MET A 1 13.46 19.68 -11.50
CA MET A 1 12.91 18.51 -12.23
C MET A 1 12.27 17.60 -11.20
N ALA A 2 10.95 17.49 -11.19
CA ALA A 2 10.25 16.63 -10.24
C ALA A 2 10.42 15.17 -10.68
N ALA A 3 11.22 14.40 -9.94
CA ALA A 3 11.21 12.95 -10.08
C ALA A 3 9.84 12.48 -9.60
N SER A 4 8.97 12.10 -10.54
CA SER A 4 7.72 11.42 -10.21
C SER A 4 8.07 10.21 -9.36
N PRO A 5 7.60 10.13 -8.10
CA PRO A 5 7.92 8.99 -7.26
C PRO A 5 7.41 7.74 -7.97
N TRP A 6 8.32 6.82 -8.27
CA TRP A 6 7.98 5.50 -8.76
C TRP A 6 7.12 4.84 -7.70
N ARG A 7 5.79 4.92 -7.84
CA ARG A 7 4.86 4.32 -6.88
C ARG A 7 5.01 2.80 -7.00
N PRO A 8 5.54 2.10 -5.97
CA PRO A 8 5.64 0.65 -5.99
C PRO A 8 4.24 0.02 -6.06
N GLY A 9 4.16 -1.22 -6.55
CA GLY A 9 2.90 -1.98 -6.56
C GLY A 9 1.93 -1.61 -7.69
N ARG A 10 2.42 -1.39 -8.91
CA ARG A 10 1.55 -1.25 -10.10
C ARG A 10 1.99 -2.25 -11.16
N LEU A 11 1.03 -3.03 -11.65
CA LEU A 11 1.20 -3.92 -12.78
C LEU A 11 0.78 -3.18 -14.05
N PHE A 12 1.70 -3.09 -15.00
CA PHE A 12 1.45 -2.48 -16.30
C PHE A 12 1.35 -3.61 -17.32
N TRP A 13 0.34 -3.56 -18.18
CA TRP A 13 0.23 -4.50 -19.29
C TRP A 13 0.16 -3.75 -20.61
N PHE A 14 0.82 -4.31 -21.62
CA PHE A 14 1.02 -3.70 -22.92
C PHE A 14 0.44 -4.63 -24.00
N LYS A 15 0.08 -4.05 -25.14
CA LYS A 15 -0.38 -4.84 -26.30
C LYS A 15 0.78 -5.53 -27.01
N ASP A 16 1.90 -4.83 -27.09
CA ASP A 16 3.06 -5.23 -27.86
C ASP A 16 4.09 -5.89 -26.93
N ALA A 17 4.74 -6.94 -27.42
CA ALA A 17 5.79 -7.65 -26.67
C ALA A 17 7.06 -6.80 -26.49
N ALA A 18 7.35 -5.92 -27.44
CA ALA A 18 8.49 -5.01 -27.37
C ALA A 18 8.12 -3.72 -26.61
N VAL A 19 8.36 -3.71 -25.30
CA VAL A 19 8.07 -2.56 -24.44
C VAL A 19 9.30 -1.65 -24.34
N THR A 20 9.11 -0.37 -24.68
CA THR A 20 10.10 0.71 -24.55
C THR A 20 9.65 1.74 -23.51
N ARG A 21 10.54 2.67 -23.12
CA ARG A 21 10.16 3.78 -22.20
C ARG A 21 9.05 4.68 -22.74
N GLY A 22 8.86 4.74 -24.06
CA GLY A 22 7.79 5.51 -24.70
C GLY A 22 6.50 4.71 -24.91
N SER A 23 6.45 3.44 -24.49
CA SER A 23 5.28 2.58 -24.71
C SER A 23 4.13 3.00 -23.81
N VAL A 24 2.94 3.08 -24.40
CA VAL A 24 1.71 3.40 -23.67
C VAL A 24 1.13 2.10 -23.11
N PRO A 25 1.00 1.96 -21.79
CA PRO A 25 0.37 0.78 -21.20
C PRO A 25 -1.08 0.73 -21.65
N ARG A 26 -1.57 -0.47 -21.97
CA ARG A 26 -2.98 -0.68 -22.26
C ARG A 26 -3.82 -0.51 -21.01
N GLY A 27 -3.28 -0.91 -19.86
CA GLY A 27 -3.88 -0.68 -18.58
C GLY A 27 -2.88 -0.79 -17.46
N ILE A 28 -3.31 -0.33 -16.29
CA ILE A 28 -2.53 -0.29 -15.07
C ILE A 28 -3.41 -0.87 -13.96
N ILE A 29 -2.91 -1.89 -13.28
CA ILE A 29 -3.57 -2.52 -12.14
C ILE A 29 -2.78 -2.13 -10.88
N PRO A 30 -3.38 -1.36 -9.97
CA PRO A 30 -2.77 -1.10 -8.67
C PRO A 30 -2.76 -2.40 -7.86
N VAL A 31 -1.58 -2.99 -7.67
CA VAL A 31 -1.42 -4.25 -6.92
C VAL A 31 -1.86 -4.08 -5.47
N SER A 32 -1.78 -2.86 -4.94
CA SER A 32 -2.36 -2.45 -3.66
C SER A 32 -3.86 -2.72 -3.51
N SER A 33 -4.60 -2.70 -4.62
CA SER A 33 -6.05 -2.93 -4.63
C SER A 33 -6.42 -4.39 -4.90
N CYS A 34 -5.44 -5.24 -5.19
CA CYS A 34 -5.70 -6.65 -5.44
C CYS A 34 -6.02 -7.38 -4.14
N LEU A 35 -6.98 -8.29 -4.20
CA LEU A 35 -7.46 -9.09 -3.07
C LEU A 35 -6.71 -10.41 -2.98
N THR A 36 -6.59 -11.12 -4.10
CA THR A 36 -6.00 -12.46 -4.15
C THR A 36 -5.25 -12.69 -5.45
N VAL A 37 -4.23 -13.54 -5.39
CA VAL A 37 -3.58 -14.14 -6.55
C VAL A 37 -3.40 -15.64 -6.29
N LYS A 38 -3.80 -16.50 -7.23
CA LYS A 38 -3.73 -17.97 -7.07
C LYS A 38 -3.76 -18.69 -8.41
N GLY A 39 -3.42 -19.99 -8.41
CA GLY A 39 -3.57 -20.86 -9.58
C GLY A 39 -5.02 -20.90 -10.09
N ALA A 40 -5.16 -20.97 -11.41
CA ALA A 40 -6.44 -20.99 -12.11
C ALA A 40 -6.49 -22.08 -13.20
N GLU A 41 -5.62 -23.08 -13.09
CA GLU A 41 -5.50 -24.17 -14.05
C GLU A 41 -6.81 -24.95 -14.17
N ASP A 42 -7.47 -25.22 -13.04
CA ASP A 42 -8.76 -25.92 -13.01
C ASP A 42 -9.92 -25.06 -13.56
N VAL A 43 -9.80 -23.73 -13.49
CA VAL A 43 -10.83 -22.79 -13.96
C VAL A 43 -10.74 -22.59 -15.47
N LEU A 44 -9.52 -22.43 -15.99
CA LEU A 44 -9.28 -22.20 -17.42
C LEU A 44 -9.05 -23.49 -18.20
N ASN A 45 -8.82 -24.62 -17.52
CA ASN A 45 -8.31 -25.86 -18.11
C ASN A 45 -7.05 -25.60 -18.98
N ARG A 46 -6.16 -24.74 -18.46
CA ARG A 46 -4.91 -24.30 -19.11
C ARG A 46 -3.77 -24.41 -18.12
N GLN A 47 -2.68 -25.06 -18.53
CA GLN A 47 -1.47 -25.15 -17.72
C GLN A 47 -0.87 -23.76 -17.49
N PHE A 48 -0.24 -23.59 -16.34
CA PHE A 48 0.45 -22.36 -15.93
C PHE A 48 -0.46 -21.12 -15.83
N ALA A 49 -1.77 -21.36 -15.69
CA ALA A 49 -2.76 -20.32 -15.52
C ALA A 49 -2.83 -19.84 -14.06
N PHE A 50 -3.01 -18.54 -13.88
CA PHE A 50 -3.28 -17.95 -12.57
C PHE A 50 -4.30 -16.83 -12.70
N GLU A 51 -5.02 -16.56 -11.60
CA GLU A 51 -5.98 -15.47 -11.51
C GLU A 51 -5.52 -14.39 -10.54
N LEU A 52 -5.89 -13.15 -10.85
CA LEU A 52 -5.71 -11.97 -10.02
C LEU A 52 -7.07 -11.33 -9.78
N SER A 53 -7.51 -11.28 -8.53
CA SER A 53 -8.80 -10.68 -8.17
C SER A 53 -8.60 -9.27 -7.62
N THR A 54 -9.46 -8.37 -8.04
CA THR A 54 -9.67 -7.02 -7.49
C THR A 54 -11.13 -6.91 -7.02
N PRO A 55 -11.50 -5.87 -6.25
CA PRO A 55 -12.90 -5.66 -5.87
C PRO A 55 -13.86 -5.50 -7.06
N ALA A 56 -13.36 -5.06 -8.21
CA ALA A 56 -14.17 -4.81 -9.39
C ALA A 56 -14.26 -6.03 -10.32
N GLU A 57 -13.17 -6.80 -10.44
CA GLU A 57 -13.06 -7.86 -11.44
C GLU A 57 -11.98 -8.89 -11.10
N THR A 58 -12.10 -10.07 -11.70
CA THR A 58 -11.08 -11.13 -11.69
C THR A 58 -10.50 -11.28 -13.08
N MET A 59 -9.18 -11.23 -13.17
CA MET A 59 -8.40 -11.35 -14.40
C MET A 59 -7.66 -12.68 -14.42
N TYR A 60 -7.46 -13.22 -15.62
CA TYR A 60 -6.80 -14.50 -15.83
C TYR A 60 -5.57 -14.33 -16.73
N PHE A 61 -4.49 -14.99 -16.35
CA PHE A 61 -3.20 -14.94 -17.03
C PHE A 61 -2.68 -16.36 -17.25
N ILE A 62 -1.88 -16.54 -18.30
CA ILE A 62 -1.19 -17.79 -18.61
C ILE A 62 0.28 -17.44 -18.75
N ALA A 63 1.13 -18.07 -17.95
CA ALA A 63 2.58 -17.93 -18.05
C ALA A 63 3.17 -18.94 -19.05
N ASP A 64 4.43 -18.74 -19.45
CA ASP A 64 5.09 -19.65 -20.39
C ASP A 64 5.62 -20.92 -19.69
N ALA A 65 5.82 -20.87 -18.37
CA ALA A 65 6.29 -22.00 -17.56
C ALA A 65 5.77 -21.97 -16.12
N GLU A 66 5.78 -23.13 -15.45
CA GLU A 66 5.37 -23.27 -14.05
C GLU A 66 6.20 -22.40 -13.11
N LYS A 67 7.54 -22.37 -13.29
CA LYS A 67 8.42 -21.51 -12.49
C LYS A 67 8.03 -20.03 -12.60
N GLU A 68 7.68 -19.59 -13.80
CA GLU A 68 7.28 -18.21 -14.05
C GLU A 68 5.94 -17.90 -13.38
N LYS A 69 4.96 -18.81 -13.49
CA LYS A 69 3.67 -18.72 -12.76
C LYS A 69 3.90 -18.56 -11.26
N GLU A 70 4.73 -19.41 -10.66
CA GLU A 70 5.04 -19.36 -9.23
C GLU A 70 5.75 -18.06 -8.84
N GLU A 71 6.66 -17.55 -9.67
CA GLU A 71 7.30 -16.24 -9.47
C GLU A 71 6.29 -15.09 -9.52
N TRP A 72 5.36 -15.11 -10.47
CA TRP A 72 4.27 -14.13 -10.57
C TRP A 72 3.37 -14.15 -9.33
N ILE A 73 2.88 -15.33 -8.93
CA ILE A 73 2.01 -15.50 -7.74
C ILE A 73 2.73 -15.00 -6.49
N ASN A 74 3.98 -15.41 -6.27
CA ASN A 74 4.74 -15.03 -5.09
C ASN A 74 5.06 -13.54 -5.05
N SER A 75 5.43 -12.95 -6.19
CA SER A 75 5.77 -11.52 -6.27
C SER A 75 4.54 -10.63 -6.01
N ILE A 76 3.43 -10.93 -6.68
CA ILE A 76 2.17 -10.19 -6.51
C ILE A 76 1.62 -10.41 -5.09
N GLY A 77 1.61 -11.64 -4.60
CA GLY A 77 1.12 -11.98 -3.26
C GLY A 77 1.87 -11.23 -2.15
N ARG A 78 3.20 -11.14 -2.25
CA ARG A 78 4.00 -10.32 -1.32
C ARG A 78 3.65 -8.84 -1.42
N SER A 79 3.47 -8.30 -2.63
CA SER A 79 3.13 -6.89 -2.81
C SER A 79 1.75 -6.54 -2.24
N ILE A 80 0.77 -7.46 -2.32
CA ILE A 80 -0.56 -7.28 -1.70
C ILE A 80 -0.42 -7.22 -0.17
N VAL A 81 0.27 -8.19 0.43
CA VAL A 81 0.48 -8.26 1.89
C VAL A 81 1.29 -7.08 2.42
N GLN A 82 2.32 -6.64 1.70
CA GLN A 82 3.10 -5.47 2.09
C GLN A 82 2.24 -4.21 2.09
N HIS A 83 1.38 -4.03 1.08
CA HIS A 83 0.52 -2.86 1.02
C HIS A 83 -0.52 -2.85 2.14
N SER A 84 -1.15 -3.98 2.46
CA SER A 84 -2.14 -4.04 3.53
C SER A 84 -1.56 -3.66 4.90
N ARG A 85 -0.27 -3.93 5.13
CA ARG A 85 0.45 -3.54 6.35
C ARG A 85 0.90 -2.09 6.36
N SER A 86 1.17 -1.48 5.20
CA SER A 86 1.51 -0.06 5.10
C SER A 86 0.32 0.87 5.31
N VAL A 87 -0.91 0.42 5.01
CA VAL A 87 -2.13 1.20 5.29
C VAL A 87 -2.36 1.36 6.80
N THR A 88 -1.95 0.39 7.62
CA THR A 88 -2.05 0.49 9.09
C THR A 88 -0.96 1.34 9.76
N ASP A 89 0.13 1.65 9.06
CA ASP A 89 1.21 2.53 9.57
C ASP A 89 0.96 4.01 9.23
N ALA A 90 0.13 4.28 8.19
CA ALA A 90 -0.26 5.63 7.80
C ALA A 90 -1.41 6.22 8.65
N GLU A 91 -2.05 5.41 9.50
CA GLU A 91 -3.13 5.83 10.39
C GLU A 91 -2.70 5.91 11.87
N VAL A 92 -1.48 6.35 12.17
CA VAL A 92 -1.22 6.97 13.48
C VAL A 92 -1.81 8.38 13.44
N VAL A 93 -3.11 8.46 13.64
CA VAL A 93 -3.79 9.71 14.00
C VAL A 93 -3.33 10.09 15.41
N ASP A 94 -2.46 11.10 15.48
CA ASP A 94 -2.06 11.75 16.72
C ASP A 94 -3.29 12.46 17.33
N TYR A 95 -4.02 11.73 18.17
CA TYR A 95 -5.26 12.16 18.81
C TYR A 95 -5.03 13.14 19.99
N ASP A 96 -3.84 13.73 20.15
CA ASP A 96 -3.53 14.61 21.28
C ASP A 96 -3.22 16.07 20.91
N SER A 97 -3.94 16.61 19.92
CA SER A 97 -3.98 18.06 19.65
C SER A 97 -5.29 18.68 20.12
N ARG A 98 -5.59 18.59 21.43
CA ARG A 98 -6.56 19.49 22.06
C ARG A 98 -5.84 20.80 22.42
N PRO A 99 -6.29 21.98 21.95
CA PRO A 99 -5.70 23.24 22.37
C PRO A 99 -5.89 23.42 23.88
N GLN A 100 -4.78 23.50 24.62
CA GLN A 100 -4.83 23.85 26.04
C GLN A 100 -5.41 25.26 26.22
N PRO A 101 -6.37 25.46 27.12
CA PRO A 101 -6.83 26.81 27.43
C PRO A 101 -5.68 27.61 28.08
N PRO A 102 -5.63 28.94 27.86
CA PRO A 102 -4.54 29.78 28.34
C PRO A 102 -4.40 29.71 29.87
N PRO A 103 -3.17 29.82 30.41
CA PRO A 103 -2.94 29.74 31.84
C PRO A 103 -3.65 30.89 32.56
N GLN A 104 -4.47 30.54 33.56
CA GLN A 104 -5.13 31.51 34.43
C GLN A 104 -4.10 32.20 35.35
N PRO A 105 -4.21 33.52 35.58
CA PRO A 105 -3.31 34.23 36.48
C PRO A 105 -3.53 33.80 37.94
N GLN A 106 -2.47 33.32 38.59
CA GLN A 106 -2.48 32.94 40.01
C GLN A 106 -2.50 34.19 40.91
N PRO A 107 -3.26 34.20 42.03
CA PRO A 107 -3.23 35.30 42.99
C PRO A 107 -1.92 35.27 43.78
N LYS A 108 -1.22 36.41 43.81
CA LYS A 108 0.01 36.66 44.57
C LYS A 108 -0.29 36.53 46.06
N LYS A 109 0.15 35.44 46.71
CA LYS A 109 0.11 35.35 48.19
C LYS A 109 1.38 35.99 48.74
N SER A 110 1.15 37.10 49.43
CA SER A 110 2.12 37.98 50.05
C SER A 110 2.96 37.29 51.14
N GLU A 111 4.23 37.69 51.13
CA GLU A 111 5.25 37.55 52.16
C GLU A 111 4.78 38.02 53.54
N ALA A 112 5.08 37.26 54.59
CA ALA A 112 5.26 37.79 55.95
C ALA A 112 5.94 36.76 56.87
N SER A 113 7.20 37.09 57.19
CA SER A 113 7.83 37.07 58.53
C SER A 113 8.10 35.74 59.25
N GLU A 114 9.39 35.39 59.26
CA GLU A 114 10.12 34.86 60.43
C GLU A 114 9.84 35.72 61.70
N PRO A 115 9.98 35.18 62.93
CA PRO A 115 11.31 35.19 63.51
C PRO A 115 11.68 33.97 64.36
N SER A 116 12.98 33.96 64.65
CA SER A 116 13.84 33.09 65.44
C SER A 116 13.36 32.78 66.86
N GLU A 117 13.66 31.58 67.37
CA GLU A 117 14.64 31.30 68.43
C GLU A 117 14.98 29.80 68.48
#